data_AF-C2MDK5-F1
#
_entry.id   AF-C2MDK5-F1
#
_cell.length_a   1.000
_cell.length_b   1.000
_cell.length_c   1.000
_cell.angle_alpha   90.00
_cell.angle_beta   90.00
_cell.angle_gamma   90.00
#
_symmetry.space_group_name_H-M   'P 1'
#
loop_
_entity.id
_entity.type
_entity.pdbx_description
1 polymer ?
#
loop_
_entity_poly.entity_id
_entity_poly.type
_entity_poly.pdbx_seq_one_letter_code
_entity_poly.pdbx_strand_id
1 'polypeptide(L)'
;MKTIWAEKAIKLLEHAREHMLCQTSFDKSTAFINIDNAVEVMFKTYLSLPELVMGMKKPAYSELKRCGSNFNRLVELMAIHYSDRFVGIDPTQIIHYHKIRNRLYHEPGKSSVCNDDLNNYYELAKLLLEYLFGVCQDHDEENLFLLYSKLEENVVQIFGKRLAQVTDESWRRKIEENVITESLYESMKNILSAWYTLETANKKLETDSLRAGLKSEIRSANKVLDKIIATNKIDVLNQTNFFYYPSISELTGVVEIKEYSQSTLIGDSFSEDELSVKVPVIALEKPINVYQDREFLEEGVCDHTMYGIDLVQFYFTRNAGFSSKSYIGHRVCLRGTLFAWHTAHHYTPILLEANSCTLLNKDGH
;
A
#
# COMPACT_ATOMS: atom_id res chain seq x y z
N MET A 1 -6.97 -5.70 21.35
CA MET A 1 -7.53 -4.33 21.54
C MET A 1 -8.06 -3.71 20.23
N LYS A 2 -7.43 -3.94 19.06
CA LYS A 2 -7.91 -3.42 17.75
C LYS A 2 -9.32 -3.88 17.34
N THR A 3 -9.77 -5.03 17.83
CA THR A 3 -11.11 -5.60 17.58
C THR A 3 -12.26 -4.71 18.06
N ILE A 4 -12.08 -3.96 19.17
CA ILE A 4 -13.14 -3.11 19.76
C ILE A 4 -13.59 -2.03 18.78
N TRP A 5 -12.66 -1.45 18.03
CA TRP A 5 -12.97 -0.41 17.04
C TRP A 5 -13.67 -0.97 15.81
N ALA A 6 -13.40 -2.22 15.48
CA ALA A 6 -13.94 -2.90 14.32
C ALA A 6 -15.33 -3.53 14.58
N GLU A 7 -15.80 -3.63 15.83
CA GLU A 7 -17.02 -4.38 16.20
C GLU A 7 -18.24 -4.04 15.36
N LYS A 8 -18.48 -2.75 15.10
CA LYS A 8 -19.64 -2.32 14.31
C LYS A 8 -19.53 -2.76 12.85
N ALA A 9 -18.33 -2.68 12.26
CA ALA A 9 -18.08 -3.13 10.90
C ALA A 9 -18.21 -4.65 10.79
N ILE A 10 -17.66 -5.39 11.76
CA ILE A 10 -17.76 -6.86 11.85
C ILE A 10 -19.23 -7.29 11.85
N LYS A 11 -20.06 -6.72 12.74
CA LYS A 11 -21.49 -7.06 12.81
C LYS A 11 -22.24 -6.78 11.50
N LEU A 12 -21.91 -5.68 10.81
CA LEU A 12 -22.49 -5.38 9.51
C LEU A 12 -22.10 -6.41 8.45
N LEU A 13 -20.84 -6.87 8.44
CA LEU A 13 -20.38 -7.92 7.53
C LEU A 13 -20.96 -9.30 7.87
N GLU A 14 -21.15 -9.62 9.16
CA GLU A 14 -21.84 -10.84 9.59
C GLU A 14 -23.29 -10.85 9.10
N HIS A 15 -24.03 -9.75 9.32
CA HIS A 15 -25.39 -9.61 8.83
C HIS A 15 -25.45 -9.67 7.29
N ALA A 16 -24.48 -9.06 6.59
CA ALA A 16 -24.39 -9.18 5.14
C ALA A 16 -24.25 -10.64 4.70
N ARG A 17 -23.41 -11.42 5.38
CA ARG A 17 -23.18 -12.83 5.10
C ARG A 17 -24.46 -13.66 5.27
N GLU A 18 -25.21 -13.43 6.34
CA GLU A 18 -26.50 -14.10 6.57
C GLU A 18 -27.45 -13.91 5.38
N HIS A 19 -27.56 -12.66 4.88
CA HIS A 19 -28.36 -12.37 3.69
C HIS A 19 -27.78 -13.00 2.40
N MET A 20 -26.45 -13.02 2.23
CA MET A 20 -25.83 -13.68 1.07
C MET A 20 -26.22 -15.17 0.96
N LEU A 21 -26.42 -15.85 2.10
CA LEU A 21 -26.84 -17.26 2.13
C LEU A 21 -28.28 -17.49 1.65
N CYS A 22 -29.18 -16.52 1.79
CA CYS A 22 -30.57 -16.63 1.38
C CYS A 22 -30.78 -16.54 -0.15
N GLN A 23 -29.81 -16.00 -0.88
CA GLN A 23 -29.76 -15.89 -2.35
C GLN A 23 -30.97 -15.25 -3.07
N THR A 24 -31.93 -14.66 -2.35
CA THR A 24 -33.02 -13.90 -2.99
C THR A 24 -32.52 -12.55 -3.50
N SER A 25 -33.20 -11.95 -4.48
CA SER A 25 -32.83 -10.61 -4.99
C SER A 25 -32.88 -9.55 -3.88
N PHE A 26 -33.85 -9.66 -2.97
CA PHE A 26 -33.98 -8.79 -1.81
C PHE A 26 -32.80 -8.95 -0.84
N ASP A 27 -32.45 -10.20 -0.53
CA ASP A 27 -31.33 -10.48 0.38
C ASP A 27 -30.00 -10.04 -0.21
N LYS A 28 -29.77 -10.24 -1.51
CA LYS A 28 -28.54 -9.76 -2.18
C LYS A 28 -28.40 -8.24 -2.08
N SER A 29 -29.48 -7.50 -2.32
CA SER A 29 -29.48 -6.05 -2.17
C SER A 29 -29.24 -5.63 -0.72
N THR A 30 -29.86 -6.33 0.23
CA THR A 30 -29.68 -6.07 1.67
C THR A 30 -28.26 -6.36 2.12
N ALA A 31 -27.67 -7.47 1.67
CA ALA A 31 -26.27 -7.80 1.91
C ALA A 31 -25.35 -6.71 1.36
N PHE A 32 -25.55 -6.31 0.11
CA PHE A 32 -24.74 -5.27 -0.54
C PHE A 32 -24.78 -3.93 0.20
N ILE A 33 -25.96 -3.54 0.69
CA ILE A 33 -26.13 -2.34 1.51
C ILE A 33 -25.37 -2.45 2.83
N ASN A 34 -25.44 -3.61 3.50
CA ASN A 34 -24.72 -3.84 4.75
C ASN A 34 -23.20 -3.82 4.54
N ILE A 35 -22.71 -4.36 3.42
CA ILE A 35 -21.27 -4.29 3.05
C ILE A 35 -20.84 -2.83 2.88
N ASP A 36 -21.58 -2.04 2.11
CA ASP A 36 -21.24 -0.63 1.88
C ASP A 36 -21.23 0.18 3.19
N ASN A 37 -22.23 -0.05 4.04
CA ASN A 37 -22.29 0.55 5.37
C ASN A 37 -21.11 0.12 6.25
N ALA A 38 -20.68 -1.14 6.15
CA ALA A 38 -19.52 -1.62 6.89
C ALA A 38 -18.26 -0.86 6.45
N VAL A 39 -18.03 -0.71 5.15
CA VAL A 39 -16.88 0.05 4.59
C VAL A 39 -16.92 1.51 5.03
N GLU A 40 -18.07 2.16 4.96
CA GLU A 40 -18.24 3.53 5.45
C GLU A 40 -17.95 3.67 6.95
N VAL A 41 -18.43 2.72 7.76
CA VAL A 41 -18.13 2.67 9.19
C VAL A 41 -16.65 2.44 9.44
N MET A 42 -15.99 1.55 8.69
CA MET A 42 -14.56 1.29 8.79
C MET A 42 -13.75 2.57 8.57
N PHE A 43 -13.98 3.27 7.46
CA PHE A 43 -13.26 4.51 7.16
C PHE A 43 -13.50 5.62 8.18
N LYS A 44 -14.76 5.86 8.57
CA LYS A 44 -15.08 6.86 9.60
C LYS A 44 -14.45 6.53 10.94
N THR A 45 -14.48 5.26 11.33
CA THR A 45 -13.90 4.82 12.60
C THR A 45 -12.39 4.94 12.58
N TYR A 46 -11.75 4.47 11.50
CA TYR A 46 -10.30 4.52 11.35
C TYR A 46 -9.76 5.96 11.43
N LEU A 47 -10.37 6.90 10.70
CA LEU A 47 -10.00 8.33 10.78
C LEU A 47 -10.24 8.96 12.16
N SER A 48 -11.13 8.38 12.95
CA SER A 48 -11.44 8.84 14.31
C SER A 48 -10.48 8.28 15.36
N LEU A 49 -9.78 7.17 15.08
CA LEU A 49 -8.85 6.52 16.03
C LEU A 49 -7.73 7.46 16.49
N PRO A 50 -7.30 7.48 17.75
CA PRO A 50 -6.15 8.30 18.17
C PRO A 50 -4.89 8.00 17.33
N GLU A 51 -4.04 9.01 17.09
CA GLU A 51 -2.79 8.84 16.31
C GLU A 51 -1.90 7.74 16.90
N LEU A 52 -1.87 7.60 18.24
CA LEU A 52 -1.17 6.53 18.95
C LEU A 52 -1.64 5.13 18.51
N VAL A 53 -2.94 4.96 18.21
CA VAL A 53 -3.51 3.67 17.77
C VAL A 53 -3.25 3.42 16.29
N MET A 54 -3.25 4.48 15.49
CA MET A 54 -2.98 4.41 14.05
C MET A 54 -1.49 4.22 13.74
N GLY A 55 -0.61 4.67 14.64
CA GLY A 55 0.84 4.71 14.39
C GLY A 55 1.25 5.74 13.34
N MET A 56 0.37 6.71 13.04
CA MET A 56 0.61 7.72 12.00
C MET A 56 -0.24 8.98 12.23
N LYS A 57 0.22 10.09 11.66
CA LYS A 57 -0.44 11.41 11.76
C LYS A 57 -1.82 11.38 11.11
N LYS A 58 -2.80 12.04 11.73
CA LYS A 58 -4.12 12.24 11.15
C LYS A 58 -4.12 13.31 10.05
N PRO A 59 -5.05 13.21 9.09
CA PRO A 59 -5.42 14.34 8.24
C PRO A 59 -5.80 15.55 9.08
N ALA A 60 -5.53 16.74 8.55
CA ALA A 60 -5.90 17.97 9.20
C ALA A 60 -7.42 18.03 9.40
N TYR A 61 -7.85 18.68 10.49
CA TYR A 61 -9.28 18.82 10.81
C TYR A 61 -10.06 19.50 9.67
N SER A 62 -9.44 20.42 8.94
CA SER A 62 -10.01 21.05 7.75
C SER A 62 -10.31 20.06 6.63
N GLU A 63 -9.45 19.07 6.41
CA GLU A 63 -9.62 18.01 5.40
C GLU A 63 -10.75 17.06 5.80
N LEU A 64 -10.77 16.63 7.06
CA LEU A 64 -11.86 15.82 7.63
C LEU A 64 -13.21 16.55 7.51
N LYS A 65 -13.24 17.86 7.80
CA LYS A 65 -14.45 18.68 7.68
C LYS A 65 -14.89 18.84 6.22
N ARG A 66 -13.95 18.94 5.27
CA ARG A 66 -14.23 19.03 3.82
C ARG A 66 -14.84 17.75 3.24
N CYS A 67 -14.56 16.60 3.84
CA CYS A 67 -15.21 15.33 3.49
C CYS A 67 -16.71 15.36 3.83
N GLY A 68 -17.06 15.92 5.00
CA GLY A 68 -18.45 16.01 5.44
C GLY A 68 -19.14 14.63 5.46
N SER A 69 -20.32 14.53 4.84
CA SER A 69 -21.05 13.27 4.63
C SER A 69 -20.80 12.63 3.26
N ASN A 70 -19.85 13.14 2.46
CA ASN A 70 -19.59 12.62 1.12
C ASN A 70 -18.63 11.41 1.20
N PHE A 71 -19.18 10.22 0.93
CA PHE A 71 -18.41 8.99 0.96
C PHE A 71 -17.27 8.94 -0.08
N ASN A 72 -17.45 9.46 -1.30
CA ASN A 72 -16.38 9.46 -2.29
C ASN A 72 -15.17 10.26 -1.82
N ARG A 73 -15.40 11.42 -1.19
CA ARG A 73 -14.33 12.22 -0.58
C ARG A 73 -13.65 11.51 0.59
N LEU A 74 -14.41 10.71 1.33
CA LEU A 74 -13.86 9.86 2.39
C LEU A 74 -12.89 8.82 1.80
N VAL A 75 -13.26 8.17 0.69
CA VAL A 75 -12.39 7.22 -0.02
C VAL A 75 -11.14 7.91 -0.55
N GLU A 76 -11.28 9.08 -1.16
CA GLU A 76 -10.15 9.89 -1.67
C GLU A 76 -9.19 10.27 -0.54
N LEU A 77 -9.71 10.77 0.59
CA LEU A 77 -8.90 11.11 1.75
C LEU A 77 -8.16 9.88 2.29
N MET A 78 -8.84 8.74 2.37
CA MET A 78 -8.23 7.48 2.79
C MET A 78 -7.08 7.07 1.86
N ALA A 79 -7.30 7.15 0.54
CA ALA A 79 -6.28 6.80 -0.45
C ALA A 79 -5.07 7.74 -0.42
N ILE A 80 -5.27 9.04 -0.14
CA ILE A 80 -4.19 10.03 -0.07
C ILE A 80 -3.33 9.81 1.18
N HIS A 81 -3.94 9.69 2.36
CA HIS A 81 -3.20 9.66 3.62
C HIS A 81 -2.77 8.26 4.06
N TYR A 82 -3.41 7.22 3.54
CA TYR A 82 -3.25 5.83 3.99
C TYR A 82 -3.07 4.87 2.81
N SER A 83 -2.35 5.29 1.76
CA SER A 83 -2.17 4.51 0.54
C SER A 83 -1.56 3.11 0.77
N ASP A 84 -0.76 2.95 1.82
CA ASP A 84 -0.19 1.68 2.30
C ASP A 84 -1.27 0.68 2.76
N ARG A 85 -2.44 1.18 3.17
CA ARG A 85 -3.60 0.36 3.57
C ARG A 85 -4.48 -0.07 2.39
N PHE A 86 -4.12 0.32 1.17
CA PHE A 86 -4.80 -0.04 -0.08
C PHE A 86 -3.91 -0.86 -1.02
N VAL A 87 -2.85 -1.49 -0.53
CA VAL A 87 -2.08 -2.42 -1.38
C VAL A 87 -3.00 -3.58 -1.77
N GLY A 88 -3.10 -3.88 -3.07
CA GLY A 88 -4.03 -4.87 -3.60
C GLY A 88 -5.49 -4.42 -3.65
N ILE A 89 -5.80 -3.18 -3.28
CA ILE A 89 -7.16 -2.60 -3.37
C ILE A 89 -7.12 -1.35 -4.22
N ASP A 90 -7.96 -1.29 -5.24
CA ASP A 90 -8.20 -0.07 -6.00
C ASP A 90 -9.34 0.76 -5.36
N PRO A 91 -9.07 1.97 -4.84
CA PRO A 91 -10.10 2.85 -4.30
C PRO A 91 -11.24 3.15 -5.29
N THR A 92 -10.99 3.10 -6.60
CA THR A 92 -12.04 3.34 -7.60
C THR A 92 -13.12 2.24 -7.59
N GLN A 93 -12.77 1.01 -7.22
CA GLN A 93 -13.73 -0.09 -7.07
C GLN A 93 -14.69 0.15 -5.92
N ILE A 94 -14.22 0.74 -4.82
CA ILE A 94 -15.06 1.11 -3.67
C ILE A 94 -16.09 2.16 -4.11
N ILE A 95 -15.65 3.16 -4.88
CA ILE A 95 -16.53 4.18 -5.46
C ILE A 95 -17.54 3.55 -6.42
N HIS A 96 -17.11 2.57 -7.24
CA HIS A 96 -17.98 1.81 -8.13
C HIS A 96 -19.08 1.09 -7.34
N TYR A 97 -18.71 0.31 -6.33
CA TYR A 97 -19.67 -0.42 -5.50
C TYR A 97 -20.62 0.52 -4.75
N HIS A 98 -20.14 1.64 -4.23
CA HIS A 98 -20.99 2.64 -3.61
C HIS A 98 -22.05 3.21 -4.58
N LYS A 99 -21.72 3.37 -5.87
CA LYS A 99 -22.71 3.75 -6.91
C LYS A 99 -23.75 2.65 -7.12
N ILE A 100 -23.36 1.37 -7.07
CA ILE A 100 -24.32 0.26 -7.11
C ILE A 100 -25.28 0.37 -5.92
N ARG A 101 -24.76 0.54 -4.70
CA ARG A 101 -25.58 0.72 -3.49
C ARG A 101 -26.58 1.88 -3.64
N ASN A 102 -26.13 3.03 -4.15
CA ASN A 102 -27.00 4.20 -4.30
C ASN A 102 -28.18 3.91 -5.25
N ARG A 103 -27.95 3.14 -6.32
CA ARG A 103 -29.04 2.68 -7.20
C ARG A 103 -30.03 1.77 -6.47
N LEU A 104 -29.57 0.87 -5.62
CA LEU A 104 -30.46 -0.02 -4.85
C LEU A 104 -31.40 0.74 -3.91
N TYR A 105 -30.94 1.85 -3.33
CA TYR A 105 -31.76 2.71 -2.46
C TYR A 105 -32.78 3.54 -3.22
N HIS A 106 -32.41 4.06 -4.41
CA HIS A 106 -33.28 4.94 -5.19
C HIS A 106 -34.22 4.19 -6.13
N GLU A 107 -33.90 2.95 -6.49
CA GLU A 107 -34.68 2.12 -7.41
C GLU A 107 -34.94 0.70 -6.86
N PRO A 108 -35.58 0.58 -5.67
CA PRO A 108 -35.84 -0.72 -5.06
C PRO A 108 -36.69 -1.59 -6.01
N GLY A 109 -36.18 -2.77 -6.35
CA GLY A 109 -36.87 -3.77 -7.18
C GLY A 109 -36.61 -3.72 -8.69
N LYS A 110 -35.91 -2.70 -9.21
CA LYS A 110 -35.51 -2.63 -10.64
C LYS A 110 -34.06 -3.04 -10.91
N SER A 111 -33.23 -3.03 -9.88
CA SER A 111 -31.81 -3.40 -9.96
C SER A 111 -31.56 -4.65 -9.12
N SER A 112 -31.16 -5.75 -9.77
CA SER A 112 -30.64 -6.94 -9.08
C SER A 112 -29.13 -6.81 -8.97
N VAL A 113 -28.58 -7.06 -7.79
CA VAL A 113 -27.14 -7.16 -7.58
C VAL A 113 -26.61 -8.45 -8.22
N CYS A 114 -25.56 -8.34 -9.03
CA CYS A 114 -24.88 -9.52 -9.57
C CYS A 114 -24.11 -10.23 -8.46
N ASN A 115 -24.08 -11.57 -8.46
CA ASN A 115 -23.36 -12.34 -7.45
C ASN A 115 -21.86 -11.99 -7.43
N ASP A 116 -21.28 -11.68 -8.58
CA ASP A 116 -19.86 -11.33 -8.68
C ASP A 116 -19.57 -10.03 -7.95
N ASP A 117 -20.36 -8.98 -8.20
CA ASP A 117 -20.22 -7.69 -7.50
C ASP A 117 -20.41 -7.85 -6.00
N LEU A 118 -21.39 -8.66 -5.59
CA LEU A 118 -21.67 -8.92 -4.18
C LEU A 118 -20.52 -9.65 -3.49
N ASN A 119 -20.03 -10.73 -4.09
CA ASN A 119 -18.94 -11.53 -3.53
C ASN A 119 -17.63 -10.74 -3.52
N ASN A 120 -17.30 -10.04 -4.62
CA ASN A 120 -16.08 -9.24 -4.71
C ASN A 120 -16.10 -8.08 -3.72
N TYR A 121 -17.24 -7.39 -3.55
CA TYR A 121 -17.32 -6.31 -2.56
C TYR A 121 -17.22 -6.84 -1.13
N TYR A 122 -17.78 -8.02 -0.86
CA TYR A 122 -17.64 -8.69 0.45
C TYR A 122 -16.18 -9.04 0.76
N GLU A 123 -15.46 -9.63 -0.20
CA GLU A 123 -14.02 -9.92 -0.03
C GLU A 123 -13.19 -8.64 0.15
N LEU A 124 -13.47 -7.61 -0.64
CA LEU A 124 -12.83 -6.30 -0.51
C LEU A 124 -13.04 -5.72 0.90
N ALA A 125 -14.27 -5.76 1.41
CA ALA A 125 -14.58 -5.25 2.74
C ALA A 125 -13.86 -6.03 3.85
N LYS A 126 -13.68 -7.35 3.69
CA LYS A 126 -12.86 -8.16 4.61
C LYS A 126 -11.38 -7.78 4.56
N LEU A 127 -10.81 -7.55 3.37
CA LEU A 127 -9.44 -7.06 3.25
C LEU A 127 -9.25 -5.69 3.89
N LEU A 128 -10.19 -4.76 3.69
CA LEU A 128 -10.15 -3.46 4.36
C LEU A 128 -10.19 -3.61 5.89
N LEU A 129 -11.00 -4.54 6.40
CA LEU A 129 -11.07 -4.82 7.83
C LEU A 129 -9.72 -5.32 8.37
N GLU A 130 -9.05 -6.20 7.62
CA GLU A 130 -7.71 -6.68 7.96
C GLU A 130 -6.67 -5.56 7.89
N TYR A 131 -6.62 -4.79 6.80
CA TYR A 131 -5.58 -3.77 6.63
C TYR A 131 -5.73 -2.59 7.59
N LEU A 132 -6.96 -2.18 7.88
CA LEU A 132 -7.22 -1.05 8.78
C LEU A 132 -7.16 -1.44 10.25
N PHE A 133 -7.65 -2.63 10.61
CA PHE A 133 -7.83 -3.01 12.03
C PHE A 133 -7.04 -4.25 12.44
N GLY A 134 -6.34 -4.93 11.53
CA GLY A 134 -5.63 -6.18 11.81
C GLY A 134 -6.57 -7.31 12.20
N VAL A 135 -7.83 -7.29 11.73
CA VAL A 135 -8.83 -8.32 12.00
C VAL A 135 -8.95 -9.22 10.77
N CYS A 136 -8.30 -10.38 10.83
CA CYS A 136 -8.41 -11.39 9.78
C CYS A 136 -9.81 -12.01 9.76
N GLN A 137 -10.29 -12.34 8.57
CA GLN A 137 -11.54 -13.06 8.34
C GLN A 137 -11.27 -14.24 7.41
N ASP A 138 -12.12 -15.25 7.45
CA ASP A 138 -12.01 -16.35 6.48
C ASP A 138 -12.28 -15.81 5.07
N HIS A 139 -11.31 -16.01 4.18
CA HIS A 139 -11.36 -15.58 2.79
C HIS A 139 -11.72 -16.73 1.86
N ASP A 140 -12.46 -16.43 0.79
CA ASP A 140 -12.61 -17.36 -0.32
C ASP A 140 -11.34 -17.26 -1.20
N GLU A 141 -10.39 -18.16 -0.98
CA GLU A 141 -9.12 -18.22 -1.73
C GLU A 141 -9.32 -18.39 -3.25
N GLU A 142 -10.50 -18.85 -3.67
CA GLU A 142 -10.87 -19.00 -5.08
C GLU A 142 -11.46 -17.72 -5.68
N ASN A 143 -11.67 -16.67 -4.87
CA ASN A 143 -12.17 -15.40 -5.35
C ASN A 143 -11.13 -14.69 -6.25
N LEU A 144 -11.57 -14.27 -7.44
CA LEU A 144 -10.69 -13.68 -8.44
C LEU A 144 -10.09 -12.34 -7.98
N PHE A 145 -10.87 -11.52 -7.26
CA PHE A 145 -10.39 -10.27 -6.70
C PHE A 145 -9.26 -10.53 -5.71
N LEU A 146 -9.44 -11.47 -4.78
CA LEU A 146 -8.41 -11.80 -3.79
C LEU A 146 -7.11 -12.33 -4.43
N LEU A 147 -7.24 -13.21 -5.43
CA LEU A 147 -6.09 -13.70 -6.20
C LEU A 147 -5.32 -12.55 -6.86
N TYR A 148 -6.03 -11.57 -7.41
CA TYR A 148 -5.44 -10.37 -8.01
C TYR A 148 -4.82 -9.44 -6.95
N SER A 149 -5.48 -9.20 -5.82
CA SER A 149 -4.93 -8.42 -4.71
C SER A 149 -3.61 -9.01 -4.20
N LYS A 150 -3.58 -10.34 -4.02
CA LYS A 150 -2.36 -11.08 -3.64
C LYS A 150 -1.23 -10.89 -4.67
N LEU A 151 -1.58 -10.92 -5.94
CA LEU A 151 -0.62 -10.67 -7.03
C LEU A 151 -0.05 -9.26 -6.94
N GLU A 152 -0.91 -8.25 -6.79
CA GLU A 152 -0.45 -6.87 -6.64
C GLU A 152 0.45 -6.67 -5.42
N GLU A 153 0.10 -7.25 -4.28
CA GLU A 153 0.96 -7.22 -3.07
C GLU A 153 2.35 -7.78 -3.36
N ASN A 154 2.42 -8.97 -3.96
CA ASN A 154 3.67 -9.63 -4.29
C ASN A 154 4.51 -8.81 -5.28
N VAL A 155 3.86 -8.15 -6.22
CA VAL A 155 4.53 -7.26 -7.18
C VAL A 155 5.05 -6.00 -6.50
N VAL A 156 4.25 -5.36 -5.63
CA VAL A 156 4.70 -4.21 -4.84
C VAL A 156 5.89 -4.59 -3.96
N GLN A 157 5.90 -5.79 -3.37
CA GLN A 157 7.03 -6.26 -2.56
C GLN A 157 8.32 -6.42 -3.37
N ILE A 158 8.25 -6.88 -4.62
CA ILE A 158 9.44 -7.12 -5.45
C ILE A 158 9.90 -5.84 -6.17
N PHE A 159 8.96 -5.02 -6.64
CA PHE A 159 9.24 -3.89 -7.54
C PHE A 159 9.06 -2.52 -6.87
N GLY A 160 8.46 -2.45 -5.69
CA GLY A 160 8.09 -1.21 -5.02
C GLY A 160 6.98 -0.42 -5.73
N LYS A 161 6.34 -1.01 -6.75
CA LYS A 161 5.36 -0.35 -7.63
C LYS A 161 4.15 -1.24 -7.88
N ARG A 162 2.99 -0.62 -8.14
CA ARG A 162 1.75 -1.33 -8.51
C ARG A 162 1.88 -1.98 -9.89
N LEU A 163 1.18 -3.08 -10.11
CA LEU A 163 1.22 -3.87 -11.35
C LEU A 163 1.06 -3.01 -12.62
N ALA A 164 0.07 -2.11 -12.63
CA ALA A 164 -0.21 -1.23 -13.77
C ALA A 164 0.90 -0.19 -14.06
N GLN A 165 1.77 0.09 -13.08
CA GLN A 165 2.87 1.06 -13.20
C GLN A 165 4.20 0.40 -13.56
N VAL A 166 4.24 -0.93 -13.58
CA VAL A 166 5.43 -1.67 -13.95
C VAL A 166 5.41 -1.88 -15.46
N THR A 167 5.74 -0.84 -16.23
CA THR A 167 5.79 -0.91 -17.69
C THR A 167 7.24 -0.74 -18.18
N ASP A 168 7.74 -1.84 -18.73
CA ASP A 168 8.95 -2.01 -19.53
C ASP A 168 10.34 -1.99 -18.86
N GLU A 169 10.88 -0.87 -18.36
CA GLU A 169 12.32 -0.84 -18.02
C GLU A 169 12.67 -1.58 -16.72
N SER A 170 11.78 -1.54 -15.71
CA SER A 170 12.00 -2.25 -14.45
C SER A 170 11.94 -3.77 -14.59
N TRP A 171 11.08 -4.26 -15.49
CA TRP A 171 10.96 -5.69 -15.79
C TRP A 171 12.21 -6.22 -16.48
N ARG A 172 12.66 -5.53 -17.54
CA ARG A 172 13.87 -5.90 -18.28
C ARG A 172 15.09 -6.00 -17.36
N ARG A 173 15.30 -4.99 -16.50
CA ARG A 173 16.38 -5.02 -15.52
C ARG A 173 16.28 -6.22 -14.58
N LYS A 174 15.09 -6.57 -14.10
CA LYS A 174 14.90 -7.71 -13.18
C LYS A 174 15.03 -9.07 -13.86
N ILE A 175 14.71 -9.16 -15.15
CA ILE A 175 14.98 -10.33 -15.98
C ILE A 175 16.49 -10.48 -16.19
N GLU A 176 17.19 -9.39 -16.54
CA GLU A 176 18.65 -9.34 -16.71
C GLU A 176 19.41 -9.70 -15.41
N GLU A 177 18.90 -9.25 -14.26
CA GLU A 177 19.39 -9.61 -12.93
C GLU A 177 19.04 -11.06 -12.52
N ASN A 178 18.34 -11.83 -13.35
CA ASN A 178 17.79 -13.18 -13.05
C ASN A 178 16.89 -13.24 -11.81
N VAL A 179 16.30 -12.12 -11.40
CA VAL A 179 15.38 -12.05 -10.25
C VAL A 179 14.01 -12.64 -10.61
N ILE A 180 13.60 -12.47 -11.88
CA ILE A 180 12.35 -12.97 -12.44
C ILE A 180 12.62 -13.67 -13.78
N THR A 181 11.74 -14.60 -14.15
CA THR A 181 11.84 -15.29 -15.45
C THR A 181 11.03 -14.57 -16.53
N GLU A 182 11.45 -14.64 -17.80
CA GLU A 182 10.68 -14.17 -18.96
C GLU A 182 9.24 -14.71 -18.97
N SER A 183 9.07 -16.00 -18.61
CA SER A 183 7.75 -16.64 -18.51
C SER A 183 6.84 -15.98 -17.49
N LEU A 184 7.38 -15.48 -16.36
CA LEU A 184 6.61 -14.81 -15.34
C LEU A 184 6.18 -13.42 -15.82
N TYR A 185 7.08 -12.71 -16.50
CA TYR A 185 6.77 -11.42 -17.11
C TYR A 185 5.61 -11.53 -18.11
N GLU A 186 5.68 -12.50 -19.04
CA GLU A 186 4.60 -12.72 -20.01
C GLU A 186 3.28 -13.12 -19.34
N SER A 187 3.31 -14.00 -18.31
CA SER A 187 2.11 -14.32 -17.53
C SER A 187 1.49 -13.08 -16.88
N MET A 188 2.30 -12.18 -16.33
CA MET A 188 1.79 -10.97 -15.69
C MET A 188 1.19 -9.98 -16.69
N LYS A 189 1.81 -9.86 -17.87
CA LYS A 189 1.28 -9.04 -18.97
C LYS A 189 -0.07 -9.56 -19.46
N ASN A 190 -0.19 -10.88 -19.62
CA ASN A 190 -1.45 -11.53 -19.97
C ASN A 190 -2.53 -11.30 -18.91
N ILE A 191 -2.19 -11.47 -17.63
CA ILE A 191 -3.10 -11.21 -16.50
C ILE A 191 -3.62 -9.78 -16.55
N LEU A 192 -2.74 -8.79 -16.72
CA LEU A 192 -3.12 -7.38 -16.77
C LEU A 192 -4.03 -7.09 -17.97
N SER A 193 -3.70 -7.62 -19.15
CA SER A 193 -4.54 -7.48 -20.35
C SER A 193 -5.91 -8.13 -20.19
N ALA A 194 -5.95 -9.33 -19.62
CA ALA A 194 -7.20 -10.07 -19.37
C ALA A 194 -8.07 -9.37 -18.32
N TRP A 195 -7.46 -8.81 -17.27
CA TRP A 195 -8.15 -8.02 -16.26
C TRP A 195 -8.85 -6.80 -16.87
N TYR A 196 -8.13 -5.98 -17.65
CA TYR A 196 -8.72 -4.84 -18.36
C TYR A 196 -9.84 -5.26 -19.32
N THR A 197 -9.69 -6.41 -19.97
CA THR A 197 -10.73 -6.96 -20.85
C THR A 197 -11.98 -7.34 -20.04
N LEU A 198 -11.83 -7.97 -18.88
CA LEU A 198 -12.96 -8.32 -18.01
C LEU A 198 -13.66 -7.07 -17.46
N GLU A 199 -12.92 -6.05 -17.09
CA GLU A 199 -13.47 -4.79 -16.56
C GLU A 199 -14.28 -4.02 -17.62
N THR A 200 -13.92 -4.18 -18.90
CA THR A 200 -14.60 -3.53 -20.02
C THR A 200 -15.67 -4.41 -20.68
N ALA A 201 -15.66 -5.73 -20.46
CA ALA A 201 -16.58 -6.67 -21.08
C ALA A 201 -17.93 -6.74 -20.35
N ASN A 202 -19.02 -6.60 -21.10
CA ASN A 202 -20.40 -6.61 -20.58
C ASN A 202 -21.17 -7.93 -20.88
N LYS A 203 -20.48 -9.01 -21.28
CA LYS A 203 -21.10 -10.28 -21.74
C LYS A 203 -20.74 -11.48 -20.87
N LYS A 204 -21.76 -12.09 -20.25
CA LYS A 204 -21.64 -13.13 -19.21
C LYS A 204 -20.95 -14.45 -19.62
N LEU A 205 -21.10 -14.92 -20.86
CA LEU A 205 -20.59 -16.26 -21.24
C LEU A 205 -19.11 -16.26 -21.63
N GLU A 206 -18.65 -15.20 -22.30
CA GLU A 206 -17.21 -14.99 -22.59
C GLU A 206 -16.43 -14.73 -21.29
N THR A 207 -17.05 -14.05 -20.32
CA THR A 207 -16.41 -13.75 -19.03
C THR A 207 -16.11 -15.00 -18.20
N ASP A 208 -16.92 -16.05 -18.22
CA ASP A 208 -16.70 -17.21 -17.34
C ASP A 208 -15.50 -18.06 -17.76
N SER A 209 -15.32 -18.32 -19.06
CA SER A 209 -14.13 -19.00 -19.58
C SER A 209 -12.88 -18.15 -19.39
N LEU A 210 -12.97 -16.83 -19.62
CA LEU A 210 -11.87 -15.90 -19.38
C LEU A 210 -11.47 -15.87 -17.91
N ARG A 211 -12.45 -15.85 -16.98
CA ARG A 211 -12.22 -15.90 -15.54
C ARG A 211 -11.52 -17.18 -15.10
N ALA A 212 -11.94 -18.34 -15.61
CA ALA A 212 -11.30 -19.61 -15.26
C ALA A 212 -9.83 -19.65 -15.72
N GLY A 213 -9.56 -19.21 -16.96
CA GLY A 213 -8.19 -19.06 -17.46
C GLY A 213 -7.36 -18.09 -16.63
N LEU A 214 -7.94 -16.92 -16.32
CA LEU A 214 -7.28 -15.89 -15.53
C LEU A 214 -6.95 -16.36 -14.10
N LYS A 215 -7.86 -17.07 -13.43
CA LYS A 215 -7.59 -17.65 -12.10
C LYS A 215 -6.38 -18.59 -12.14
N SER A 216 -6.31 -19.46 -13.15
CA SER A 216 -5.19 -20.40 -13.32
C SER A 216 -3.88 -19.66 -13.55
N GLU A 217 -3.89 -18.62 -14.38
CA GLU A 217 -2.70 -17.83 -14.69
C GLU A 217 -2.21 -17.03 -13.46
N ILE A 218 -3.13 -16.39 -12.73
CA ILE A 218 -2.80 -15.67 -11.48
C ILE A 218 -2.21 -16.63 -10.44
N ARG A 219 -2.75 -17.83 -10.25
CA ARG A 219 -2.17 -18.82 -9.32
C ARG A 219 -0.75 -19.21 -9.70
N SER A 220 -0.53 -19.45 -10.99
CA SER A 220 0.81 -19.78 -11.50
C SER A 220 1.78 -18.63 -11.21
N ALA A 221 1.39 -17.40 -11.50
CA ALA A 221 2.20 -16.21 -11.23
C ALA A 221 2.48 -16.03 -9.73
N ASN A 222 1.45 -16.09 -8.87
CA ASN A 222 1.60 -15.98 -7.42
C ASN A 222 2.53 -17.06 -6.85
N LYS A 223 2.41 -18.31 -7.30
CA LYS A 223 3.30 -19.38 -6.84
C LYS A 223 4.77 -19.10 -7.17
N VAL A 224 5.05 -18.53 -8.34
CA VAL A 224 6.42 -18.15 -8.73
C VAL A 224 6.88 -16.94 -7.92
N LEU A 225 6.04 -15.91 -7.77
CA LEU A 225 6.37 -14.71 -6.99
C LEU A 225 6.59 -15.03 -5.51
N ASP A 226 5.76 -15.87 -4.89
CA ASP A 226 5.95 -16.33 -3.51
C ASP A 226 7.28 -17.07 -3.35
N LYS A 227 7.67 -17.89 -4.34
CA LYS A 227 8.98 -18.55 -4.35
C LYS A 227 10.11 -17.53 -4.49
N ILE A 228 9.94 -16.52 -5.33
CA ILE A 228 10.90 -15.42 -5.48
C ILE A 228 10.97 -14.62 -4.18
N ILE A 229 9.86 -14.27 -3.55
CA ILE A 229 9.82 -13.56 -2.26
C ILE A 229 10.43 -14.41 -1.15
N ALA A 230 10.26 -15.74 -1.16
CA ALA A 230 10.88 -16.63 -0.18
C ALA A 230 12.40 -16.76 -0.41
N THR A 231 12.84 -16.85 -1.66
CA THR A 231 14.26 -16.95 -2.04
C THR A 231 14.97 -15.60 -1.89
N ASN A 232 14.32 -14.54 -2.33
CA ASN A 232 14.72 -13.17 -2.06
C ASN A 232 14.57 -12.85 -0.59
N LYS A 233 13.66 -13.43 0.21
CA LYS A 233 13.72 -13.28 1.67
C LYS A 233 15.06 -13.78 2.19
N ILE A 234 15.61 -14.84 1.61
CA ILE A 234 16.97 -15.29 1.93
C ILE A 234 18.00 -14.26 1.45
N ASP A 235 17.85 -13.65 0.26
CA ASP A 235 18.76 -12.59 -0.22
C ASP A 235 18.53 -11.18 0.39
N VAL A 236 17.37 -10.90 0.95
CA VAL A 236 16.90 -9.71 1.68
C VAL A 236 17.32 -9.88 3.14
N LEU A 237 17.33 -11.11 3.67
CA LEU A 237 18.07 -11.47 4.87
C LEU A 237 19.59 -11.36 4.65
N ASN A 238 20.09 -11.54 3.41
CA ASN A 238 21.49 -11.28 3.03
C ASN A 238 21.76 -9.81 2.64
N GLN A 239 20.73 -8.97 2.43
CA GLN A 239 20.89 -7.53 2.31
C GLN A 239 21.26 -6.98 3.69
N THR A 240 21.92 -5.82 3.70
CA THR A 240 22.30 -5.16 4.95
C THR A 240 21.02 -4.77 5.69
N ASN A 241 20.71 -5.54 6.73
CA ASN A 241 19.58 -5.31 7.61
C ASN A 241 19.97 -4.23 8.60
N PHE A 242 19.21 -3.15 8.61
CA PHE A 242 19.31 -2.10 9.61
C PHE A 242 18.08 -2.12 10.51
N PHE A 243 18.19 -1.46 11.64
CA PHE A 243 17.08 -1.28 12.56
C PHE A 243 16.84 0.21 12.72
N TYR A 244 15.59 0.58 12.99
CA TYR A 244 15.26 1.93 13.42
C TYR A 244 15.93 2.28 14.75
N TYR A 245 15.78 3.54 15.18
CA TYR A 245 16.14 3.99 16.52
C TYR A 245 15.81 2.92 17.57
N PRO A 246 16.74 2.60 18.49
CA PRO A 246 17.98 3.32 18.80
C PRO A 246 19.23 2.90 18.02
N SER A 247 19.10 2.02 17.02
CA SER A 247 20.26 1.46 16.32
C SER A 247 20.99 2.48 15.46
N ILE A 248 22.33 2.45 15.53
CA ILE A 248 23.19 3.26 14.67
C ILE A 248 23.46 2.50 13.38
N SER A 249 23.12 3.11 12.27
CA SER A 249 23.24 2.60 10.92
C SER A 249 24.33 3.33 10.14
N GLU A 250 25.07 2.60 9.32
CA GLU A 250 26.08 3.13 8.39
C GLU A 250 25.62 2.89 6.95
N LEU A 251 25.28 3.97 6.25
CA LEU A 251 24.74 3.94 4.90
C LEU A 251 25.75 4.51 3.92
N THR A 252 26.05 3.76 2.85
CA THR A 252 26.96 4.17 1.77
C THR A 252 26.20 4.43 0.49
N GLY A 253 26.51 5.56 -0.17
CA GLY A 253 25.76 6.00 -1.34
C GLY A 253 26.24 7.34 -1.87
N VAL A 254 25.53 7.86 -2.86
CA VAL A 254 25.78 9.18 -3.47
C VAL A 254 24.77 10.18 -2.92
N VAL A 255 25.24 11.34 -2.47
CA VAL A 255 24.34 12.40 -2.02
C VAL A 255 23.72 13.11 -3.22
N GLU A 256 22.39 13.17 -3.25
CA GLU A 256 21.62 13.87 -4.27
C GLU A 256 20.70 14.92 -3.62
N ILE A 257 20.25 15.88 -4.43
CA ILE A 257 19.12 16.73 -4.10
C ILE A 257 17.95 16.29 -4.96
N LYS A 258 16.87 15.86 -4.32
CA LYS A 258 15.60 15.59 -4.99
C LYS A 258 14.65 16.75 -4.77
N GLU A 259 13.87 17.03 -5.80
CA GLU A 259 12.87 18.07 -5.79
C GLU A 259 11.50 17.41 -5.65
N TYR A 260 10.82 17.73 -4.55
CA TYR A 260 9.50 17.21 -4.22
C TYR A 260 8.51 18.36 -4.32
N SER A 261 7.31 18.13 -4.86
CA SER A 261 6.24 19.12 -4.75
C SER A 261 5.83 19.23 -3.27
N GLN A 262 5.49 20.42 -2.75
CA GLN A 262 4.89 20.50 -1.42
C GLN A 262 3.60 19.69 -1.30
N SER A 263 2.91 19.42 -2.42
CA SER A 263 1.78 18.48 -2.46
C SER A 263 2.18 17.00 -2.29
N THR A 264 3.46 16.67 -2.45
CA THR A 264 4.03 15.34 -2.18
C THR A 264 4.55 15.19 -0.75
N LEU A 265 4.37 16.20 0.11
CA LEU A 265 4.41 15.95 1.55
C LEU A 265 3.32 14.92 1.86
N ILE A 266 3.75 13.74 2.29
CA ILE A 266 2.84 12.72 2.79
C ILE A 266 2.15 13.31 4.02
N GLY A 267 0.94 13.85 3.83
CA GLY A 267 0.04 14.22 4.92
C GLY A 267 -0.36 15.69 5.13
N ASP A 268 -0.20 16.62 4.17
CA ASP A 268 -0.79 17.99 4.29
C ASP A 268 -1.36 18.52 2.94
N SER A 269 -2.61 19.00 2.91
CA SER A 269 -3.15 19.82 1.80
C SER A 269 -2.66 21.27 1.86
N PHE A 270 -1.77 21.67 0.95
CA PHE A 270 -1.39 23.08 0.74
C PHE A 270 -2.16 23.70 -0.45
N SER A 271 -2.32 25.03 -0.43
CA SER A 271 -2.91 25.83 -1.51
C SER A 271 -2.01 25.88 -2.75
N GLU A 272 -2.61 26.06 -3.92
CA GLU A 272 -2.06 25.98 -5.30
C GLU A 272 -0.90 26.93 -5.67
N ASP A 273 -0.07 27.37 -4.72
CA ASP A 273 1.22 27.98 -5.04
C ASP A 273 2.27 26.86 -5.02
N GLU A 274 2.62 26.35 -6.20
CA GLU A 274 3.60 25.29 -6.45
C GLU A 274 5.00 25.65 -5.92
N LEU A 275 5.21 25.47 -4.62
CA LEU A 275 6.54 25.49 -4.02
C LEU A 275 7.10 24.08 -4.07
N SER A 276 8.22 23.93 -4.77
CA SER A 276 9.01 22.71 -4.75
C SER A 276 10.02 22.77 -3.59
N VAL A 277 10.17 21.66 -2.86
CA VAL A 277 11.15 21.52 -1.78
C VAL A 277 12.31 20.67 -2.27
N LYS A 278 13.51 21.23 -2.10
CA LYS A 278 14.77 20.53 -2.39
C LYS A 278 15.26 19.82 -1.14
N VAL A 279 15.32 18.50 -1.20
CA VAL A 279 15.58 17.62 -0.06
C VAL A 279 16.87 16.84 -0.32
N PRO A 280 17.82 16.86 0.63
CA PRO A 280 19.00 16.02 0.54
C PRO A 280 18.63 14.56 0.82
N VAL A 281 19.06 13.69 -0.10
CA VAL A 281 18.88 12.25 0.00
C VAL A 281 20.20 11.54 -0.29
N ILE A 282 20.37 10.34 0.24
CA ILE A 282 21.43 9.43 -0.17
C ILE A 282 20.82 8.34 -1.06
N ALA A 283 21.30 8.27 -2.30
CA ALA A 283 21.03 7.16 -3.21
C ALA A 283 22.01 6.03 -2.87
N LEU A 284 21.47 4.94 -2.30
CA LEU A 284 22.25 3.86 -1.70
C LEU A 284 22.92 3.00 -2.78
N GLU A 285 24.13 2.54 -2.51
CA GLU A 285 24.85 1.61 -3.39
C GLU A 285 24.17 0.24 -3.47
N LYS A 286 23.50 -0.15 -2.38
CA LYS A 286 22.71 -1.36 -2.27
C LYS A 286 21.41 -1.04 -1.55
N PRO A 287 20.26 -1.58 -1.99
CA PRO A 287 19.03 -1.47 -1.25
C PRO A 287 19.17 -2.06 0.15
N ILE A 288 18.47 -1.45 1.11
CA ILE A 288 18.49 -1.85 2.52
C ILE A 288 17.09 -2.26 2.98
N ASN A 289 17.07 -3.11 4.00
CA ASN A 289 15.86 -3.40 4.77
C ASN A 289 16.00 -2.77 6.13
N VAL A 290 14.92 -2.16 6.62
CA VAL A 290 14.93 -1.49 7.92
C VAL A 290 13.80 -2.05 8.74
N TYR A 291 14.18 -2.72 9.82
CA TYR A 291 13.27 -3.41 10.72
C TYR A 291 12.97 -2.55 11.93
N GLN A 292 11.74 -2.66 12.42
CA GLN A 292 11.41 -2.18 13.75
C GLN A 292 11.89 -3.20 14.78
N ASP A 293 12.77 -2.77 15.67
CA ASP A 293 13.21 -3.63 16.78
C ASP A 293 12.02 -3.86 17.72
N ARG A 294 11.69 -5.14 17.94
CA ARG A 294 10.54 -5.55 18.75
C ARG A 294 10.72 -5.22 20.22
N GLU A 295 11.96 -5.07 20.70
CA GLU A 295 12.23 -4.70 22.09
C GLU A 295 11.95 -3.21 22.36
N PHE A 296 11.92 -2.38 21.32
CA PHE A 296 11.66 -0.94 21.40
C PHE A 296 10.29 -0.55 20.81
N LEU A 297 9.44 -1.54 20.52
CA LEU A 297 8.04 -1.29 20.21
C LEU A 297 7.31 -0.85 21.49
N GLU A 298 6.98 0.44 21.58
CA GLU A 298 5.96 0.88 22.53
C GLU A 298 4.63 0.16 22.23
N GLU A 299 3.87 -0.20 23.27
CA GLU A 299 2.56 -0.85 23.11
C GLU A 299 1.66 -0.02 22.17
N GLY A 300 1.37 -0.55 20.97
CA GLY A 300 0.48 0.07 19.99
C GLY A 300 1.12 0.54 18.69
N VAL A 301 2.46 0.52 18.57
CA VAL A 301 3.16 0.89 17.32
C VAL A 301 3.10 -0.28 16.31
N CYS A 302 2.76 0.02 15.05
CA CYS A 302 2.74 -1.00 13.99
C CYS A 302 4.16 -1.40 13.56
N ASP A 303 4.33 -2.63 13.08
CA ASP A 303 5.58 -3.08 12.47
C ASP A 303 5.82 -2.28 11.19
N HIS A 304 6.76 -1.35 11.23
CA HIS A 304 7.15 -0.49 10.10
C HIS A 304 8.30 -1.10 9.31
N THR A 305 8.37 -2.43 9.19
CA THR A 305 9.44 -3.03 8.40
C THR A 305 9.33 -2.61 6.93
N MET A 306 10.39 -1.96 6.44
CA MET A 306 10.50 -1.48 5.07
C MET A 306 11.56 -2.28 4.33
N TYR A 307 11.25 -2.66 3.10
CA TYR A 307 12.11 -3.52 2.27
C TYR A 307 12.60 -2.81 1.02
N GLY A 308 13.81 -3.15 0.59
CA GLY A 308 14.34 -2.72 -0.70
C GLY A 308 14.49 -1.20 -0.87
N ILE A 309 14.77 -0.48 0.22
CA ILE A 309 14.92 0.97 0.20
C ILE A 309 16.25 1.34 -0.45
N ASP A 310 16.21 2.11 -1.53
CA ASP A 310 17.38 2.57 -2.28
C ASP A 310 17.61 4.09 -2.16
N LEU A 311 16.66 4.82 -1.57
CA LEU A 311 16.73 6.26 -1.36
C LEU A 311 16.33 6.62 0.07
N VAL A 312 17.23 7.31 0.78
CA VAL A 312 17.01 7.71 2.17
C VAL A 312 17.24 9.21 2.32
N GLN A 313 16.24 9.95 2.77
CA GLN A 313 16.41 11.34 3.18
C GLN A 313 17.28 11.38 4.43
N PHE A 314 18.13 12.40 4.54
CA PHE A 314 18.92 12.58 5.75
C PHE A 314 19.02 14.05 6.16
N TYR A 315 19.32 14.26 7.44
CA TYR A 315 19.70 15.56 7.98
C TYR A 315 20.79 15.39 9.02
N PHE A 316 21.59 16.44 9.25
CA PHE A 316 22.59 16.42 10.30
C PHE A 316 22.02 16.96 11.61
N THR A 317 22.42 16.36 12.73
CA THR A 317 22.16 16.93 14.05
C THR A 317 22.77 18.33 14.14
N ARG A 318 22.08 19.27 14.82
CA ARG A 318 22.45 20.70 14.87
C ARG A 318 23.91 20.99 15.30
N ASN A 319 24.57 20.02 15.95
CA ASN A 319 25.93 20.15 16.47
C ASN A 319 27.00 19.47 15.59
N ALA A 320 26.64 18.88 14.45
CA ALA A 320 27.60 18.11 13.66
C ALA A 320 28.56 18.99 12.82
N GLY A 321 28.28 20.29 12.67
CA GLY A 321 29.16 21.22 11.93
C GLY A 321 29.22 20.97 10.41
N PHE A 322 28.32 20.16 9.87
CA PHE A 322 28.31 19.77 8.46
C PHE A 322 27.21 20.49 7.66
N SER A 323 27.54 20.85 6.41
CA SER A 323 26.56 21.34 5.42
C SER A 323 26.37 20.27 4.35
N SER A 324 25.12 19.81 4.16
CA SER A 324 24.78 18.84 3.11
C SER A 324 25.23 19.28 1.72
N LYS A 325 25.29 20.60 1.46
CA LYS A 325 25.76 21.17 0.19
C LYS A 325 27.18 20.76 -0.19
N SER A 326 28.05 20.53 0.80
CA SER A 326 29.45 20.16 0.56
C SER A 326 29.64 18.71 0.09
N TYR A 327 28.59 17.89 0.19
CA TYR A 327 28.63 16.46 -0.14
C TYR A 327 27.84 16.10 -1.41
N ILE A 328 27.08 17.05 -1.99
CA ILE A 328 26.25 16.79 -3.17
C ILE A 328 27.09 16.25 -4.33
N GLY A 329 26.66 15.15 -4.92
CA GLY A 329 27.34 14.47 -6.03
C GLY A 329 28.55 13.62 -5.60
N HIS A 330 28.91 13.62 -4.32
CA HIS A 330 29.98 12.79 -3.78
C HIS A 330 29.43 11.50 -3.18
N ARG A 331 30.28 10.46 -3.28
CA ARG A 331 30.08 9.20 -2.58
C ARG A 331 30.47 9.38 -1.12
N VAL A 332 29.59 8.99 -0.21
CA VAL A 332 29.75 9.19 1.24
C VAL A 332 29.36 7.94 2.02
N CYS A 333 29.89 7.85 3.23
CA CYS A 333 29.35 7.00 4.29
C CYS A 333 28.69 7.90 5.34
N LEU A 334 27.36 7.81 5.47
CA LEU A 334 26.59 8.47 6.52
C LEU A 334 26.39 7.51 7.68
N ARG A 335 26.70 7.96 8.89
CA ARG A 335 26.46 7.20 10.12
C ARG A 335 25.46 7.95 10.98
N GLY A 336 24.39 7.27 11.40
CA GLY A 336 23.30 7.94 12.10
C GLY A 336 22.21 6.98 12.52
N THR A 337 21.07 7.53 12.93
CA THR A 337 19.93 6.73 13.39
C THR A 337 18.79 6.80 12.38
N LEU A 338 18.17 5.66 12.06
CA LEU A 338 17.06 5.60 11.13
C LEU A 338 15.74 5.83 11.85
N PHE A 339 14.83 6.54 11.20
CA PHE A 339 13.48 6.81 11.67
C PHE A 339 12.46 6.48 10.59
N ALA A 340 11.35 5.87 11.01
CA ALA A 340 10.19 5.67 10.15
C ALA A 340 9.51 7.02 9.86
N TRP A 341 8.72 7.09 8.80
CA TRP A 341 7.95 8.28 8.47
C TRP A 341 6.90 8.57 9.55
N HIS A 342 7.20 9.51 10.46
CA HIS A 342 6.25 9.88 11.52
C HIS A 342 6.11 11.40 11.70
N THR A 343 6.87 12.23 10.98
CA THR A 343 6.76 13.70 11.05
C THR A 343 6.58 14.35 9.69
N ALA A 344 5.99 15.56 9.67
CA ALA A 344 5.63 16.36 8.49
C ALA A 344 6.82 16.87 7.66
N HIS A 345 7.99 16.25 7.77
CA HIS A 345 9.24 16.64 7.11
C HIS A 345 9.94 15.48 6.39
N HIS A 346 9.24 14.35 6.19
CA HIS A 346 9.75 13.20 5.47
C HIS A 346 9.24 13.23 4.02
N TYR A 347 10.16 13.08 3.08
CA TYR A 347 9.92 13.01 1.63
C TYR A 347 10.33 11.65 1.05
N THR A 348 10.98 10.82 1.87
CA THR A 348 11.26 9.41 1.59
C THR A 348 10.66 8.55 2.70
N PRO A 349 10.47 7.23 2.46
CA PRO A 349 9.86 6.36 3.46
C PRO A 349 10.71 6.19 4.74
N ILE A 350 12.00 6.50 4.67
CA ILE A 350 12.96 6.44 5.78
C ILE A 350 13.73 7.75 5.89
N LEU A 351 13.95 8.22 7.12
CA LEU A 351 14.80 9.37 7.43
C LEU A 351 16.01 8.93 8.24
N LEU A 352 17.20 9.38 7.86
CA LEU A 352 18.43 9.21 8.64
C LEU A 352 18.78 10.52 9.36
N GLU A 353 18.81 10.49 10.70
CA GLU A 353 19.46 11.52 11.49
C GLU A 353 20.97 11.22 11.52
N ALA A 354 21.72 11.88 10.64
CA ALA A 354 23.15 11.65 10.48
C ALA A 354 23.95 12.34 11.60
N ASN A 355 24.75 11.53 12.30
CA ASN A 355 25.71 11.98 13.31
C ASN A 355 27.07 12.31 12.69
N SER A 356 27.45 11.63 11.60
CA SER A 356 28.67 11.90 10.85
C SER A 356 28.55 11.57 9.37
N CYS A 357 29.38 12.20 8.56
CA CYS A 357 29.53 11.94 7.13
C CYS A 357 31.01 11.84 6.77
N THR A 358 31.40 10.78 6.08
CA THR A 358 32.77 10.59 5.58
C THR A 358 32.75 10.54 4.06
N LEU A 359 33.56 11.36 3.40
CA LEU A 359 33.78 11.28 1.95
C LEU A 359 34.52 9.97 1.62
N LEU A 360 33.96 9.21 0.68
CA LEU A 360 34.62 8.03 0.14
C LEU A 360 35.30 8.44 -1.16
N ASN A 361 36.63 8.35 -1.20
CA ASN A 361 37.38 8.63 -2.43
C ASN A 361 36.94 7.65 -3.54
N LYS A 362 36.96 8.12 -4.79
CA LYS A 362 36.66 7.27 -5.97
C LYS A 362 37.63 6.09 -6.11
N ASP A 363 38.80 6.21 -5.50
CA ASP A 363 39.84 5.19 -5.49
C ASP A 363 39.92 4.62 -4.08
N GLY A 364 39.34 3.43 -3.89
CA GLY A 364 39.49 2.68 -2.66
C GLY A 364 40.94 2.23 -2.48
N HIS A 365 41.66 2.96 -1.65
CA HIS A 365 42.80 2.46 -0.87
C HIS A 365 42.61 2.85 0.59
#